data_AF-A0A4R5ENM5-F1
#
_entry.id   AF-A0A4R5ENM5-F1
#
_cell.length_a   1.000
_cell.length_b   1.000
_cell.length_c   1.000
_cell.angle_alpha   90.00
_cell.angle_beta   90.00
_cell.angle_gamma   90.00
#
_symmetry.space_group_name_H-M   'P 1'
#
loop_
_entity.id
_entity.type
_entity.pdbx_description
1 polymer ?
#
loop_
_entity_poly.entity_id
_entity_poly.type
_entity_poly.pdbx_seq_one_letter_code
_entity_poly.pdbx_strand_id
1 'polypeptide(L)'
;MGKKLTEGTTGTGLDSIVNALLDNSGLNRSISSTDIQGGAQAADALNALILTAIENGKLFADGLIDIADVQAINAYIRDPAHTERYDTFIELHGDDEGGEEWGYHLVQNDGGNGYLEGDSLTNTVFDGMYHIGFEIREDGRVVNEDGNANATLGQLSHWMTYYLSEGASHYFGTDLDDRVDGGELDDTIHLGAGHDRSYGDHGNDTIFSGTGDDSVSGGAGNDKLFGEGGNDSLNGGDGRDTLSGGGGDDSLSGSYGNDVLRGQSGNDAMYGNEGRDKLIGGDGDDRLYGGDAADRLYGNEGVDSLSGDAGNDRLFGNGGDDKLYGGSGNDRLVGGNGIDELYGGYDNDTLEGGEGDDKLAGSYGKDKLYGGEGNDTLYGEDGADQLFGEAGIDLLYGGYGDDVLEGGKGADELRGDHGDDLLSGGAGDDYLDGGAGDNTLIGGMGDDEMRGNIGADSFLFAKSAFGDDHVERFNGADGDRIVLDAGIEYSIGVNTATGTPVTVLTLSDEKSGAVLGTVSLTNSLLDTADIVVDELAFL
;
A
#
# COMPACT_ATOMS: atom_id res chain seq x y z
N MET A 1 -57.25 -19.23 20.04
CA MET A 1 -56.02 -18.66 20.60
C MET A 1 -54.88 -19.16 19.75
N GLY A 2 -54.45 -18.34 18.79
CA GLY A 2 -53.26 -18.62 17.98
C GLY A 2 -52.02 -18.74 18.88
N LYS A 3 -50.98 -19.39 18.38
CA LYS A 3 -49.69 -19.50 19.06
C LYS A 3 -49.16 -18.08 19.30
N LYS A 4 -48.71 -17.80 20.52
CA LYS A 4 -48.08 -16.51 20.86
C LYS A 4 -46.86 -16.29 19.96
N LEU A 5 -46.76 -15.12 19.33
CA LEU A 5 -45.60 -14.76 18.51
C LEU A 5 -44.44 -14.43 19.46
N THR A 6 -43.25 -14.97 19.17
CA THR A 6 -42.05 -14.83 20.00
C THR A 6 -40.91 -14.11 19.28
N GLU A 7 -40.93 -14.08 17.95
CA GLU A 7 -39.98 -13.40 17.08
C GLU A 7 -40.63 -13.22 15.69
N GLY A 8 -40.06 -12.35 14.85
CA GLY A 8 -40.42 -12.25 13.42
C GLY A 8 -40.12 -13.55 12.67
N THR A 9 -40.81 -13.77 11.55
CA THR A 9 -40.80 -15.06 10.84
C THR A 9 -40.30 -15.01 9.40
N THR A 10 -39.87 -13.84 8.92
CA THR A 10 -39.44 -13.65 7.53
C THR A 10 -38.05 -14.21 7.25
N GLY A 11 -37.20 -14.37 8.27
CA GLY A 11 -35.80 -14.77 8.12
C GLY A 11 -34.92 -13.66 7.55
N THR A 12 -35.37 -12.40 7.64
CA THR A 12 -34.66 -11.21 7.18
C THR A 12 -34.57 -10.20 8.33
N GLY A 13 -33.76 -9.15 8.19
CA GLY A 13 -33.68 -8.13 9.23
C GLY A 13 -34.98 -7.34 9.46
N LEU A 14 -36.01 -7.47 8.60
CA LEU A 14 -37.38 -7.01 8.89
C LEU A 14 -37.95 -7.65 10.18
N ASP A 15 -37.48 -8.84 10.57
CA ASP A 15 -37.88 -9.50 11.81
C ASP A 15 -37.52 -8.67 13.06
N SER A 16 -36.52 -7.79 12.96
CA SER A 16 -36.16 -6.86 14.04
C SER A 16 -37.28 -5.87 14.36
N ILE A 17 -38.15 -5.52 13.39
CA ILE A 17 -39.34 -4.69 13.62
C ILE A 17 -40.28 -5.41 14.59
N VAL A 18 -40.56 -6.69 14.33
CA VAL A 18 -41.44 -7.53 15.15
C VAL A 18 -40.84 -7.72 16.55
N ASN A 19 -39.54 -7.98 16.62
CA ASN A 19 -38.82 -8.16 17.87
C ASN A 19 -38.85 -6.86 18.71
N ALA A 20 -38.65 -5.71 18.06
CA ALA A 20 -38.69 -4.40 18.71
C ALA A 20 -40.07 -4.07 19.31
N LEU A 21 -41.17 -4.52 18.70
CA LEU A 21 -42.52 -4.40 19.26
C LEU A 21 -42.73 -5.32 20.46
N LEU A 22 -42.30 -6.59 20.35
CA LEU A 22 -42.49 -7.60 21.40
C LEU A 22 -41.68 -7.31 22.67
N ASP A 23 -40.47 -6.78 22.52
CA ASP A 23 -39.56 -6.46 23.63
C ASP A 23 -39.76 -5.02 24.17
N ASN A 24 -40.69 -4.24 23.61
CA ASN A 24 -40.83 -2.82 23.94
C ASN A 24 -41.39 -2.58 25.35
N SER A 25 -40.53 -2.12 26.26
CA SER A 25 -40.94 -1.74 27.61
C SER A 25 -41.78 -0.45 27.68
N GLY A 26 -41.79 0.37 26.62
CA GLY A 26 -42.58 1.59 26.50
C GLY A 26 -44.04 1.29 26.20
N LEU A 27 -44.29 0.47 25.16
CA LEU A 27 -45.65 0.00 24.81
C LEU A 27 -46.32 -0.73 25.97
N ASN A 28 -45.58 -1.58 26.70
CA ASN A 28 -46.10 -2.31 27.87
C ASN A 28 -46.61 -1.40 29.01
N ARG A 29 -46.29 -0.10 29.00
CA ARG A 29 -46.81 0.86 29.99
C ARG A 29 -48.11 1.52 29.55
N SER A 30 -48.43 1.47 28.26
CA SER A 30 -49.53 2.23 27.65
C SER A 30 -50.68 1.33 27.16
N ILE A 31 -50.38 0.11 26.68
CA ILE A 31 -51.36 -0.81 26.07
C ILE A 31 -51.27 -2.23 26.63
N SER A 32 -52.27 -3.07 26.30
CA SER A 32 -52.34 -4.44 26.81
C SER A 32 -51.36 -5.36 26.08
N SER A 33 -50.90 -6.41 26.75
CA SER A 33 -50.07 -7.45 26.11
C SER A 33 -50.77 -8.20 24.96
N THR A 34 -52.10 -8.09 24.88
CA THR A 34 -52.89 -8.66 23.77
C THR A 34 -52.76 -7.78 22.53
N ASP A 35 -52.81 -6.47 22.70
CA ASP A 35 -52.72 -5.49 21.61
C ASP A 35 -51.30 -5.46 21.04
N ILE A 36 -50.26 -5.51 21.91
CA ILE A 36 -48.86 -5.68 21.49
C ILE A 36 -48.68 -6.95 20.65
N GLN A 37 -49.31 -8.06 21.05
CA GLN A 37 -49.27 -9.30 20.27
C GLN A 37 -50.03 -9.19 18.95
N GLY A 38 -51.16 -8.48 18.92
CA GLY A 38 -51.92 -8.21 17.70
C GLY A 38 -51.12 -7.36 16.71
N GLY A 39 -50.56 -6.24 17.18
CA GLY A 39 -49.72 -5.36 16.35
C GLY A 39 -48.45 -6.04 15.85
N ALA A 40 -47.77 -6.84 16.70
CA ALA A 40 -46.61 -7.62 16.27
C ALA A 40 -46.96 -8.70 15.23
N GLN A 41 -48.12 -9.34 15.34
CA GLN A 41 -48.62 -10.28 14.32
C GLN A 41 -48.97 -9.60 13.01
N ALA A 42 -49.54 -8.40 13.08
CA ALA A 42 -49.83 -7.59 11.90
C ALA A 42 -48.55 -7.13 11.19
N ALA A 43 -47.56 -6.62 11.95
CA ALA A 43 -46.23 -6.26 11.46
C ALA A 43 -45.53 -7.43 10.77
N ASP A 44 -45.51 -8.62 11.39
CA ASP A 44 -44.91 -9.82 10.82
C ASP A 44 -45.56 -10.22 9.48
N ALA A 45 -46.89 -10.12 9.40
CA ALA A 45 -47.61 -10.40 8.16
C ALA A 45 -47.41 -9.32 7.08
N LEU A 46 -47.31 -8.05 7.45
CA LEU A 46 -46.94 -6.96 6.53
C LEU A 46 -45.53 -7.15 5.98
N ASN A 47 -44.57 -7.50 6.85
CA ASN A 47 -43.19 -7.81 6.45
C ASN A 47 -43.15 -8.96 5.43
N ALA A 48 -43.92 -10.03 5.66
CA ALA A 48 -44.02 -11.14 4.72
C ALA A 48 -44.61 -10.73 3.35
N LEU A 49 -45.60 -9.83 3.33
CA LEU A 49 -46.17 -9.30 2.09
C LEU A 49 -45.15 -8.45 1.32
N ILE A 50 -44.43 -7.56 2.02
CA ILE A 50 -43.36 -6.73 1.45
C ILE A 50 -42.22 -7.60 0.91
N LEU A 51 -41.75 -8.58 1.69
CA LEU A 51 -40.71 -9.52 1.27
C LEU A 51 -41.13 -10.30 0.02
N THR A 52 -42.38 -10.72 -0.06
CA THR A 52 -42.91 -11.40 -1.26
C THR A 52 -42.86 -10.50 -2.50
N ALA A 53 -43.10 -9.18 -2.35
CA ALA A 53 -42.97 -8.22 -3.45
C ALA A 53 -41.50 -8.12 -3.92
N ILE A 54 -40.57 -7.99 -2.96
CA ILE A 54 -39.13 -7.91 -3.18
C ILE A 54 -38.62 -9.15 -3.91
N GLU A 55 -38.95 -10.36 -3.42
CA GLU A 55 -38.48 -11.61 -4.01
C GLU A 55 -39.02 -11.85 -5.43
N ASN A 56 -40.29 -11.48 -5.69
CA ASN A 56 -40.88 -11.62 -7.02
C ASN A 56 -40.29 -10.65 -8.04
N GLY A 57 -39.99 -9.42 -7.61
CA GLY A 57 -39.37 -8.41 -8.46
C GLY A 57 -37.84 -8.53 -8.54
N LYS A 58 -37.20 -9.30 -7.64
CA LYS A 58 -35.76 -9.30 -7.39
C LYS A 58 -35.23 -7.90 -7.04
N LEU A 59 -36.02 -7.18 -6.25
CA LEU A 59 -35.84 -5.75 -5.97
C LEU A 59 -34.73 -5.44 -4.96
N PHE A 60 -34.06 -6.46 -4.42
CA PHE A 60 -32.94 -6.33 -3.47
C PHE A 60 -31.73 -7.16 -3.93
N ALA A 61 -31.65 -7.47 -5.23
CA ALA A 61 -30.63 -8.38 -5.75
C ALA A 61 -29.21 -7.79 -5.74
N ASP A 62 -29.13 -6.46 -5.74
CA ASP A 62 -27.92 -5.64 -5.59
C ASP A 62 -27.68 -5.21 -4.14
N GLY A 63 -28.52 -5.67 -3.19
CA GLY A 63 -28.43 -5.30 -1.78
C GLY A 63 -29.05 -3.95 -1.44
N LEU A 64 -29.84 -3.37 -2.35
CA LEU A 64 -30.46 -2.05 -2.21
C LEU A 64 -31.96 -2.10 -2.48
N ILE A 65 -32.75 -1.27 -1.78
CA ILE A 65 -34.12 -0.92 -2.19
C ILE A 65 -34.07 0.53 -2.64
N ASP A 66 -33.99 0.81 -3.94
CA ASP A 66 -34.00 2.17 -4.48
C ASP A 66 -35.43 2.76 -4.57
N ILE A 67 -35.58 4.00 -5.04
CA ILE A 67 -36.90 4.63 -5.20
C ILE A 67 -37.80 3.86 -6.18
N ALA A 68 -37.24 3.31 -7.26
CA ALA A 68 -37.97 2.52 -8.23
C ALA A 68 -38.41 1.17 -7.64
N ASP A 69 -37.62 0.57 -6.76
CA ASP A 69 -37.97 -0.62 -6.00
C ASP A 69 -39.11 -0.35 -5.02
N VAL A 70 -39.06 0.76 -4.26
CA VAL A 70 -40.19 1.18 -3.40
C VAL A 70 -41.47 1.32 -4.23
N GLN A 71 -41.39 1.94 -5.41
CA GLN A 71 -42.53 2.07 -6.33
C GLN A 71 -43.00 0.70 -6.85
N ALA A 72 -42.09 -0.23 -7.13
CA ALA A 72 -42.42 -1.59 -7.56
C ALA A 72 -43.12 -2.39 -6.46
N ILE A 73 -42.70 -2.22 -5.19
CA ILE A 73 -43.36 -2.83 -4.02
C ILE A 73 -44.77 -2.27 -3.85
N ASN A 74 -44.94 -0.95 -3.94
CA ASN A 74 -46.26 -0.31 -3.94
C ASN A 74 -47.15 -0.86 -5.05
N ALA A 75 -46.63 -0.92 -6.29
CA ALA A 75 -47.36 -1.43 -7.44
C ALA A 75 -47.74 -2.91 -7.30
N TYR A 76 -46.91 -3.72 -6.66
CA TYR A 76 -47.19 -5.13 -6.35
C TYR A 76 -48.37 -5.29 -5.39
N ILE A 77 -48.42 -4.46 -4.33
CA ILE A 77 -49.49 -4.45 -3.33
C ILE A 77 -50.80 -3.95 -3.96
N ARG A 78 -50.73 -2.90 -4.78
CA ARG A 78 -51.90 -2.22 -5.39
C ARG A 78 -52.32 -2.80 -6.75
N ASP A 79 -51.81 -3.97 -7.14
CA ASP A 79 -52.08 -4.57 -8.44
C ASP A 79 -53.60 -4.85 -8.61
N PRO A 80 -54.29 -4.19 -9.56
CA PRO A 80 -55.73 -4.37 -9.76
C PRO A 80 -56.11 -5.76 -10.24
N ALA A 81 -55.15 -6.58 -10.69
CA ALA A 81 -55.37 -7.98 -11.02
C ALA A 81 -55.35 -8.91 -9.79
N HIS A 82 -54.84 -8.44 -8.64
CA HIS A 82 -54.67 -9.19 -7.40
C HIS A 82 -55.16 -8.37 -6.19
N THR A 83 -56.44 -7.97 -6.22
CA THR A 83 -57.04 -7.08 -5.21
C THR A 83 -56.95 -7.64 -3.80
N GLU A 84 -56.84 -8.97 -3.65
CA GLU A 84 -56.65 -9.63 -2.36
C GLU A 84 -55.40 -9.17 -1.61
N ARG A 85 -54.35 -8.72 -2.31
CA ARG A 85 -53.12 -8.20 -1.68
C ARG A 85 -53.38 -6.88 -0.99
N TYR A 86 -54.07 -5.97 -1.68
CA TYR A 86 -54.44 -4.68 -1.12
C TYR A 86 -55.47 -4.84 0.01
N ASP A 87 -56.45 -5.73 -0.15
CA ASP A 87 -57.43 -6.04 0.91
C ASP A 87 -56.73 -6.58 2.17
N THR A 88 -55.75 -7.48 1.99
CA THR A 88 -54.93 -8.02 3.09
C THR A 88 -54.07 -6.93 3.72
N PHE A 89 -53.44 -6.07 2.91
CA PHE A 89 -52.63 -4.96 3.41
C PHE A 89 -53.45 -4.01 4.28
N ILE A 90 -54.65 -3.61 3.87
CA ILE A 90 -55.53 -2.73 4.67
C ILE A 90 -55.96 -3.40 5.97
N GLU A 91 -56.31 -4.69 5.95
CA GLU A 91 -56.67 -5.43 7.18
C GLU A 91 -55.51 -5.48 8.18
N LEU A 92 -54.29 -5.71 7.69
CA LEU A 92 -53.09 -5.79 8.53
C LEU A 92 -52.59 -4.43 8.98
N HIS A 93 -52.66 -3.41 8.13
CA HIS A 93 -52.27 -2.05 8.47
C HIS A 93 -53.13 -1.53 9.63
N GLY A 94 -54.45 -1.66 9.50
CA GLY A 94 -55.40 -1.17 10.49
C GLY A 94 -56.10 0.10 10.05
N ASP A 95 -56.96 0.61 10.92
CA ASP A 95 -57.62 1.90 10.81
C ASP A 95 -57.72 2.47 12.24
N ASP A 96 -57.53 3.77 12.40
CA ASP A 96 -57.72 4.48 13.67
C ASP A 96 -59.04 5.29 13.70
N GLU A 97 -59.81 5.29 12.60
CA GLU A 97 -61.07 6.00 12.54
C GLU A 97 -62.16 5.36 13.43
N GLY A 98 -62.69 6.14 14.38
CA GLY A 98 -63.89 5.78 15.15
C GLY A 98 -63.63 5.15 16.52
N GLY A 99 -62.37 5.03 16.94
CA GLY A 99 -61.98 4.66 18.30
C GLY A 99 -61.88 3.15 18.58
N GLU A 100 -61.86 2.32 17.55
CA GLU A 100 -61.47 0.90 17.62
C GLU A 100 -60.25 0.71 16.71
N GLU A 101 -59.09 0.45 17.30
CA GLU A 101 -57.85 0.14 16.57
C GLU A 101 -57.75 -1.36 16.29
N TRP A 102 -57.20 -1.73 15.13
CA TRP A 102 -56.77 -3.10 14.81
C TRP A 102 -55.51 -3.07 13.93
N GLY A 103 -54.98 -4.24 13.57
CA GLY A 103 -53.79 -4.31 12.73
C GLY A 103 -52.54 -3.76 13.43
N TYR A 104 -51.66 -3.10 12.67
CA TYR A 104 -50.47 -2.43 13.19
C TYR A 104 -50.83 -1.22 14.07
N HIS A 105 -51.95 -0.53 13.80
CA HIS A 105 -52.40 0.61 14.61
C HIS A 105 -52.67 0.28 16.08
N LEU A 106 -52.79 -1.00 16.45
CA LEU A 106 -52.83 -1.45 17.86
C LEU A 106 -51.62 -1.06 18.72
N VAL A 107 -50.50 -0.67 18.10
CA VAL A 107 -49.25 -0.32 18.79
C VAL A 107 -48.74 1.08 18.44
N GLN A 108 -49.40 1.77 17.50
CA GLN A 108 -49.00 3.09 17.02
C GLN A 108 -49.44 4.16 18.03
N ASN A 109 -48.65 5.21 18.23
CA ASN A 109 -48.91 6.32 19.17
C ASN A 109 -48.92 5.97 20.68
N ASP A 110 -48.62 4.72 21.06
CA ASP A 110 -48.70 4.25 22.44
C ASP A 110 -47.37 4.25 23.22
N GLY A 111 -46.43 5.10 22.82
CA GLY A 111 -45.19 5.32 23.58
C GLY A 111 -44.18 4.16 23.46
N GLY A 112 -44.03 3.59 22.26
CA GLY A 112 -42.90 2.73 21.95
C GLY A 112 -41.55 3.42 22.20
N ASN A 113 -40.61 2.68 22.78
CA ASN A 113 -39.24 3.11 23.00
C ASN A 113 -38.35 2.69 21.81
N GLY A 114 -37.36 3.50 21.48
CA GLY A 114 -36.37 3.24 20.44
C GLY A 114 -36.44 4.28 19.33
N TYR A 115 -35.28 4.61 18.78
CA TYR A 115 -35.12 5.59 17.71
C TYR A 115 -34.16 5.04 16.66
N LEU A 116 -34.46 5.31 15.38
CA LEU A 116 -33.50 5.18 14.29
C LEU A 116 -33.20 6.61 13.83
N GLU A 117 -31.93 7.04 13.94
CA GLU A 117 -31.50 8.39 13.53
C GLU A 117 -32.33 9.54 14.14
N GLY A 118 -32.84 9.33 15.36
CA GLY A 118 -33.66 10.31 16.08
C GLY A 118 -35.17 10.25 15.78
N ASP A 119 -35.60 9.44 14.80
CA ASP A 119 -37.00 9.18 14.51
C ASP A 119 -37.54 8.01 15.34
N SER A 120 -38.78 8.14 15.83
CA SER A 120 -39.41 7.10 16.65
C SER A 120 -39.61 5.83 15.84
N LEU A 121 -39.12 4.69 16.34
CA LEU A 121 -39.25 3.41 15.64
C LEU A 121 -40.73 3.09 15.33
N THR A 122 -41.59 3.08 16.35
CA THR A 122 -43.00 2.66 16.17
C THR A 122 -43.86 3.69 15.47
N ASN A 123 -43.61 4.98 15.71
CA ASN A 123 -44.52 6.06 15.29
C ASN A 123 -44.08 6.79 14.02
N THR A 124 -42.82 6.63 13.60
CA THR A 124 -42.30 7.29 12.39
C THR A 124 -41.79 6.25 11.41
N VAL A 125 -40.85 5.40 11.84
CA VAL A 125 -40.11 4.49 10.94
C VAL A 125 -41.01 3.34 10.47
N PHE A 126 -41.47 2.51 11.40
CA PHE A 126 -42.33 1.36 11.10
C PHE A 126 -43.68 1.79 10.54
N ASP A 127 -44.22 2.89 11.08
CA ASP A 127 -45.43 3.50 10.56
C ASP A 127 -45.26 3.86 9.08
N GLY A 128 -44.25 4.67 8.75
CA GLY A 128 -43.99 5.06 7.38
C GLY A 128 -43.73 3.85 6.47
N MET A 129 -42.94 2.87 6.91
CA MET A 129 -42.73 1.62 6.17
C MET A 129 -44.05 0.90 5.85
N TYR A 130 -44.97 0.84 6.81
CA TYR A 130 -46.28 0.21 6.62
C TYR A 130 -47.29 1.08 5.90
N HIS A 131 -46.93 2.30 5.51
CA HIS A 131 -47.71 3.12 4.58
C HIS A 131 -47.35 2.90 3.10
N ILE A 132 -46.37 2.03 2.81
CA ILE A 132 -45.91 1.76 1.43
C ILE A 132 -47.01 1.28 0.48
N GLY A 133 -48.13 0.74 0.96
CA GLY A 133 -49.26 0.29 0.13
C GLY A 133 -50.27 1.38 -0.27
N PHE A 134 -50.15 2.61 0.24
CA PHE A 134 -51.06 3.72 -0.07
C PHE A 134 -50.67 4.49 -1.33
N GLU A 135 -51.45 5.51 -1.68
CA GLU A 135 -51.20 6.31 -2.88
C GLU A 135 -49.88 7.10 -2.76
N ILE A 136 -49.06 7.06 -3.81
CA ILE A 136 -47.84 7.86 -3.93
C ILE A 136 -48.18 9.13 -4.72
N ARG A 137 -47.88 10.30 -4.15
CA ARG A 137 -48.09 11.60 -4.79
C ARG A 137 -46.97 11.95 -5.77
N GLU A 138 -47.22 12.94 -6.63
CA GLU A 138 -46.22 13.46 -7.58
C GLU A 138 -44.95 14.02 -6.91
N ASP A 139 -45.03 14.44 -5.64
CA ASP A 139 -43.89 14.93 -4.86
C ASP A 139 -43.08 13.80 -4.18
N GLY A 140 -43.38 12.54 -4.48
CA GLY A 140 -42.66 11.39 -3.96
C GLY A 140 -42.96 11.09 -2.49
N ARG A 141 -44.16 11.42 -2.00
CA ARG A 141 -44.63 11.02 -0.66
C ARG A 141 -45.74 10.00 -0.73
N VAL A 142 -45.71 9.01 0.16
CA VAL A 142 -46.89 8.17 0.44
C VAL A 142 -47.91 8.98 1.24
N VAL A 143 -49.20 8.72 1.03
CA VAL A 143 -50.27 9.28 1.84
C VAL A 143 -50.69 8.33 2.94
N ASN A 144 -51.18 8.86 4.06
CA ASN A 144 -51.90 8.08 5.06
C ASN A 144 -53.36 7.83 4.67
N GLU A 145 -54.08 7.12 5.52
CA GLU A 145 -55.47 6.68 5.36
C GLU A 145 -56.41 7.89 5.19
N ASP A 146 -56.08 9.01 5.85
CA ASP A 146 -56.79 10.29 5.74
C ASP A 146 -56.44 11.09 4.48
N GLY A 147 -55.48 10.62 3.68
CA GLY A 147 -54.95 11.32 2.54
C GLY A 147 -53.98 12.46 2.88
N ASN A 148 -53.43 12.53 4.10
CA ASN A 148 -52.35 13.43 4.50
C ASN A 148 -50.98 12.88 4.06
N ALA A 149 -49.94 13.73 3.99
CA ALA A 149 -48.61 13.29 3.61
C ALA A 149 -47.92 12.52 4.76
N ASN A 150 -47.42 11.32 4.48
CA ASN A 150 -46.57 10.52 5.38
C ASN A 150 -45.13 10.47 4.81
N ALA A 151 -44.36 9.39 4.95
CA ALA A 151 -42.96 9.26 4.56
C ALA A 151 -42.68 9.60 3.08
N THR A 152 -41.48 10.09 2.78
CA THR A 152 -40.99 10.19 1.39
C THR A 152 -40.56 8.82 0.86
N LEU A 153 -40.53 8.64 -0.45
CA LEU A 153 -39.96 7.43 -1.06
C LEU A 153 -38.49 7.22 -0.68
N GLY A 154 -37.72 8.32 -0.49
CA GLY A 154 -36.35 8.25 0.00
C GLY A 154 -36.26 7.71 1.43
N GLN A 155 -37.15 8.13 2.33
CA GLN A 155 -37.21 7.57 3.70
C GLN A 155 -37.57 6.09 3.69
N LEU A 156 -38.52 5.67 2.83
CA LEU A 156 -38.87 4.25 2.68
C LEU A 156 -37.71 3.44 2.12
N SER A 157 -37.06 3.93 1.08
CA SER A 157 -35.87 3.32 0.47
C SER A 157 -34.77 3.10 1.53
N HIS A 158 -34.45 4.12 2.32
CA HIS A 158 -33.49 4.05 3.42
C HIS A 158 -33.88 3.01 4.48
N TRP A 159 -35.07 3.14 5.08
CA TRP A 159 -35.48 2.24 6.17
C TRP A 159 -35.61 0.79 5.72
N MET A 160 -36.13 0.55 4.51
CA MET A 160 -36.24 -0.81 3.98
C MET A 160 -34.86 -1.41 3.71
N THR A 161 -33.96 -0.64 3.12
CA THR A 161 -32.58 -1.06 2.92
C THR A 161 -31.93 -1.36 4.27
N TYR A 162 -32.00 -0.46 5.24
CA TYR A 162 -31.49 -0.65 6.61
C TYR A 162 -31.94 -1.98 7.23
N TYR A 163 -33.25 -2.25 7.24
CA TYR A 163 -33.74 -3.49 7.84
C TYR A 163 -33.41 -4.72 7.00
N LEU A 164 -33.29 -4.63 5.68
CA LEU A 164 -32.94 -5.78 4.84
C LEU A 164 -31.43 -6.05 4.80
N SER A 165 -30.60 -5.03 5.02
CA SER A 165 -29.14 -5.09 5.08
C SER A 165 -28.59 -5.42 6.48
N GLU A 166 -29.48 -5.68 7.45
CA GLU A 166 -29.12 -5.90 8.87
C GLU A 166 -28.48 -4.69 9.55
N GLY A 167 -28.74 -3.47 9.06
CA GLY A 167 -28.41 -2.22 9.72
C GLY A 167 -27.47 -1.27 8.97
N ALA A 168 -27.18 -1.52 7.69
CA ALA A 168 -26.36 -0.62 6.87
C ALA A 168 -27.20 0.50 6.24
N SER A 169 -26.70 1.74 6.26
CA SER A 169 -27.35 2.89 5.61
C SER A 169 -26.86 3.07 4.18
N HIS A 170 -27.71 3.56 3.28
CA HIS A 170 -27.32 3.83 1.90
C HIS A 170 -27.73 5.23 1.47
N TYR A 171 -26.77 6.02 0.96
CA TYR A 171 -26.98 7.40 0.53
C TYR A 171 -26.59 7.62 -0.93
N PHE A 172 -27.32 8.50 -1.63
CA PHE A 172 -27.12 8.77 -3.06
C PHE A 172 -27.09 10.27 -3.36
N GLY A 173 -26.10 10.70 -4.13
CA GLY A 173 -26.04 12.00 -4.78
C GLY A 173 -26.64 11.99 -6.18
N THR A 174 -26.27 12.98 -6.98
CA THR A 174 -26.80 13.34 -8.28
C THR A 174 -25.67 13.56 -9.29
N ASP A 175 -25.96 14.18 -10.44
CA ASP A 175 -24.93 14.59 -11.42
C ASP A 175 -24.45 16.04 -11.16
N LEU A 176 -24.62 16.56 -9.94
CA LEU A 176 -24.24 17.90 -9.52
C LEU A 176 -23.38 17.80 -8.27
N ASP A 177 -22.64 18.86 -7.97
CA ASP A 177 -21.88 18.96 -6.71
C ASP A 177 -22.78 18.71 -5.48
N ASP A 178 -22.53 17.59 -4.82
CA ASP A 178 -23.29 17.10 -3.69
C ASP A 178 -22.49 17.10 -2.39
N ARG A 179 -23.22 17.11 -1.27
CA ARG A 179 -22.66 16.81 0.04
C ARG A 179 -23.51 15.74 0.70
N VAL A 180 -22.93 14.58 0.93
CA VAL A 180 -23.60 13.42 1.52
C VAL A 180 -22.71 12.88 2.64
N ASP A 181 -23.18 12.98 3.87
CA ASP A 181 -22.45 12.51 5.05
C ASP A 181 -23.18 11.28 5.62
N GLY A 182 -22.41 10.28 6.03
CA GLY A 182 -22.85 9.12 6.79
C GLY A 182 -23.12 9.45 8.26
N GLY A 183 -23.20 8.41 9.07
CA GLY A 183 -23.58 8.44 10.48
C GLY A 183 -22.71 7.54 11.35
N GLU A 184 -23.32 6.89 12.33
CA GLU A 184 -22.59 6.09 13.34
C GLU A 184 -22.49 4.60 12.96
N LEU A 185 -22.89 4.23 11.75
CA LEU A 185 -23.08 2.86 11.28
C LEU A 185 -22.28 2.63 10.01
N ASP A 186 -22.13 1.36 9.64
CA ASP A 186 -21.55 1.00 8.34
C ASP A 186 -22.47 1.52 7.22
N ASP A 187 -22.00 2.53 6.49
CA ASP A 187 -22.74 3.22 5.46
C ASP A 187 -22.19 2.93 4.06
N THR A 188 -23.04 2.99 3.05
CA THR A 188 -22.63 2.95 1.65
C THR A 188 -23.12 4.20 0.93
N ILE A 189 -22.19 4.98 0.41
CA ILE A 189 -22.46 6.30 -0.17
C ILE A 189 -22.06 6.28 -1.64
N HIS A 190 -22.95 6.72 -2.53
CA HIS A 190 -22.67 6.91 -3.96
C HIS A 190 -22.93 8.37 -4.32
N LEU A 191 -21.89 9.16 -4.65
CA LEU A 191 -22.05 10.60 -4.89
C LEU A 191 -22.45 10.90 -6.33
N GLY A 192 -21.81 10.27 -7.32
CA GLY A 192 -22.27 10.31 -8.71
C GLY A 192 -21.34 11.11 -9.60
N ALA A 193 -21.80 12.21 -10.16
CA ALA A 193 -20.93 13.11 -10.92
C ALA A 193 -21.01 14.51 -10.33
N GLY A 194 -19.92 15.26 -10.37
CA GLY A 194 -19.86 16.58 -9.73
C GLY A 194 -18.56 16.74 -8.96
N HIS A 195 -18.41 17.85 -8.26
CA HIS A 195 -17.36 18.03 -7.28
C HIS A 195 -17.94 17.82 -5.89
N ASP A 196 -17.89 16.58 -5.42
CA ASP A 196 -18.67 16.11 -4.30
C ASP A 196 -17.88 16.11 -2.99
N ARG A 197 -18.61 16.08 -1.88
CA ARG A 197 -18.02 15.95 -0.55
C ARG A 197 -18.74 14.93 0.30
N SER A 198 -17.98 14.06 0.95
CA SER A 198 -18.53 13.07 1.87
C SER A 198 -17.69 12.85 3.12
N TYR A 199 -18.36 12.50 4.22
CA TYR A 199 -17.76 12.02 5.45
C TYR A 199 -18.53 10.77 5.89
N GLY A 200 -17.87 9.62 6.03
CA GLY A 200 -18.49 8.39 6.55
C GLY A 200 -18.83 8.48 8.04
N ASP A 201 -18.00 9.20 8.80
CA ASP A 201 -18.14 9.45 10.26
C ASP A 201 -17.68 8.26 11.11
N HIS A 202 -18.56 7.38 11.59
CA HIS A 202 -18.14 6.13 12.26
C HIS A 202 -18.78 4.94 11.56
N GLY A 203 -18.09 3.81 11.52
CA GLY A 203 -18.59 2.62 10.82
C GLY A 203 -17.53 2.10 9.87
N ASN A 204 -17.75 0.95 9.25
CA ASN A 204 -16.94 0.49 8.14
C ASN A 204 -17.64 0.88 6.85
N ASP A 205 -17.33 2.07 6.36
CA ASP A 205 -18.07 2.70 5.29
C ASP A 205 -17.55 2.28 3.91
N THR A 206 -18.40 2.37 2.90
CA THR A 206 -18.03 2.19 1.51
C THR A 206 -18.51 3.39 0.70
N ILE A 207 -17.59 4.23 0.25
CA ILE A 207 -17.90 5.47 -0.44
C ILE A 207 -17.38 5.41 -1.88
N PHE A 208 -18.27 5.64 -2.84
CA PHE A 208 -17.99 5.79 -4.27
C PHE A 208 -18.25 7.25 -4.66
N SER A 209 -17.19 8.00 -4.94
CA SER A 209 -17.28 9.42 -5.27
C SER A 209 -17.78 9.62 -6.70
N GLY A 210 -17.18 8.94 -7.66
CA GLY A 210 -17.67 8.89 -9.03
C GLY A 210 -16.85 9.78 -9.96
N THR A 211 -17.46 10.65 -10.75
CA THR A 211 -16.69 11.52 -11.65
C THR A 211 -16.63 12.96 -11.19
N GLY A 212 -15.44 13.55 -11.20
CA GLY A 212 -15.15 14.94 -10.88
C GLY A 212 -14.09 15.00 -9.79
N ASP A 213 -13.80 16.20 -9.30
CA ASP A 213 -12.74 16.37 -8.27
C ASP A 213 -13.41 16.35 -6.89
N ASP A 214 -13.35 15.20 -6.22
CA ASP A 214 -14.12 14.93 -5.01
C ASP A 214 -13.29 15.03 -3.72
N SER A 215 -13.96 15.21 -2.59
CA SER A 215 -13.32 15.25 -1.26
C SER A 215 -14.05 14.35 -0.28
N VAL A 216 -13.42 13.22 0.05
CA VAL A 216 -14.04 12.16 0.86
C VAL A 216 -13.19 11.81 2.07
N SER A 217 -13.83 11.63 3.21
CA SER A 217 -13.24 11.10 4.44
C SER A 217 -14.03 9.87 4.89
N GLY A 218 -13.35 8.77 5.22
CA GLY A 218 -13.97 7.59 5.85
C GLY A 218 -14.40 7.91 7.27
N GLY A 219 -13.44 8.27 8.12
CA GLY A 219 -13.71 8.61 9.51
C GLY A 219 -13.16 7.54 10.43
N ALA A 220 -13.97 6.96 11.30
CA ALA A 220 -13.55 5.91 12.22
C ALA A 220 -14.12 4.55 11.81
N GLY A 221 -13.24 3.59 11.51
CA GLY A 221 -13.57 2.21 11.17
C GLY A 221 -12.71 1.72 10.02
N ASN A 222 -13.08 0.63 9.36
CA ASN A 222 -12.29 0.09 8.25
C ASN A 222 -13.00 0.40 6.94
N ASP A 223 -12.67 1.54 6.38
CA ASP A 223 -13.42 2.16 5.29
C ASP A 223 -12.89 1.74 3.92
N LYS A 224 -13.75 1.85 2.91
CA LYS A 224 -13.41 1.68 1.50
C LYS A 224 -13.80 2.92 0.73
N LEU A 225 -12.82 3.64 0.22
CA LEU A 225 -13.04 4.89 -0.51
C LEU A 225 -12.59 4.72 -1.96
N PHE A 226 -13.46 5.05 -2.91
CA PHE A 226 -13.19 5.00 -4.34
C PHE A 226 -13.45 6.37 -4.95
N GLY A 227 -12.39 7.06 -5.39
CA GLY A 227 -12.49 8.33 -6.12
C GLY A 227 -13.13 8.13 -7.50
N GLU A 228 -12.68 7.09 -8.21
CA GLU A 228 -13.07 6.71 -9.57
C GLU A 228 -12.45 7.59 -10.66
N GLY A 229 -12.91 8.82 -10.89
CA GLY A 229 -12.27 9.64 -11.93
C GLY A 229 -12.37 11.14 -11.72
N GLY A 230 -11.30 11.86 -12.02
CA GLY A 230 -11.09 13.24 -11.62
C GLY A 230 -9.98 13.30 -10.58
N ASN A 231 -9.66 14.49 -10.07
CA ASN A 231 -8.55 14.66 -9.13
C ASN A 231 -9.08 14.69 -7.69
N ASP A 232 -9.05 13.54 -7.05
CA ASP A 232 -9.74 13.29 -5.79
C ASP A 232 -8.86 13.50 -4.56
N SER A 233 -9.49 13.86 -3.43
CA SER A 233 -8.86 13.90 -2.12
C SER A 233 -9.55 12.92 -1.18
N LEU A 234 -8.86 11.82 -0.87
CA LEU A 234 -9.37 10.72 -0.06
C LEU A 234 -8.60 10.61 1.26
N ASN A 235 -9.31 10.56 2.39
CA ASN A 235 -8.72 10.31 3.71
C ASN A 235 -9.43 9.13 4.40
N GLY A 236 -8.69 8.06 4.73
CA GLY A 236 -9.21 6.89 5.43
C GLY A 236 -9.70 7.26 6.82
N GLY A 237 -8.75 7.64 7.69
CA GLY A 237 -9.04 8.10 9.03
C GLY A 237 -8.50 7.14 10.07
N ASP A 238 -9.31 6.75 11.05
CA ASP A 238 -8.91 5.79 12.06
C ASP A 238 -9.36 4.39 11.65
N GLY A 239 -8.44 3.45 11.43
CA GLY A 239 -8.76 2.03 11.37
C GLY A 239 -7.92 1.24 10.38
N ARG A 240 -8.54 0.60 9.39
CA ARG A 240 -7.79 -0.18 8.40
C ARG A 240 -8.43 -0.02 7.04
N ASP A 241 -8.00 1.00 6.35
CA ASP A 241 -8.74 1.52 5.23
C ASP A 241 -8.21 1.00 3.90
N THR A 242 -9.08 1.02 2.90
CA THR A 242 -8.72 0.73 1.52
C THR A 242 -9.14 1.91 0.65
N LEU A 243 -8.17 2.65 0.13
CA LEU A 243 -8.39 3.82 -0.70
C LEU A 243 -7.96 3.51 -2.13
N SER A 244 -8.74 4.02 -3.08
CA SER A 244 -8.45 3.95 -4.51
C SER A 244 -8.76 5.28 -5.15
N GLY A 245 -7.76 5.96 -5.70
CA GLY A 245 -7.91 7.22 -6.43
C GLY A 245 -8.69 7.00 -7.72
N GLY A 246 -8.12 6.24 -8.65
CA GLY A 246 -8.77 5.92 -9.92
C GLY A 246 -8.07 6.65 -11.06
N GLY A 247 -8.80 7.40 -11.88
CA GLY A 247 -8.18 8.16 -12.97
C GLY A 247 -8.09 9.63 -12.65
N GLY A 248 -6.90 10.19 -12.55
CA GLY A 248 -6.66 11.61 -12.27
C GLY A 248 -5.43 11.78 -11.38
N ASP A 249 -5.09 13.01 -11.04
CA ASP A 249 -4.01 13.28 -10.10
C ASP A 249 -4.60 13.35 -8.68
N ASP A 250 -4.53 12.25 -7.94
CA ASP A 250 -5.24 12.07 -6.67
C ASP A 250 -4.35 12.32 -5.44
N SER A 251 -4.98 12.63 -4.31
CA SER A 251 -4.35 12.79 -3.00
C SER A 251 -4.97 11.84 -1.99
N LEU A 252 -4.24 10.80 -1.59
CA LEU A 252 -4.70 9.75 -0.68
C LEU A 252 -3.95 9.81 0.66
N SER A 253 -4.67 9.68 1.78
CA SER A 253 -4.10 9.56 3.12
C SER A 253 -4.73 8.41 3.89
N GLY A 254 -3.95 7.45 4.39
CA GLY A 254 -4.42 6.37 5.28
C GLY A 254 -4.76 6.90 6.66
N SER A 255 -3.87 7.70 7.23
CA SER A 255 -3.94 8.32 8.56
C SER A 255 -3.54 7.35 9.67
N TYR A 256 -4.46 6.76 10.43
CA TYR A 256 -4.09 5.80 11.48
C TYR A 256 -4.53 4.41 11.05
N GLY A 257 -3.62 3.46 10.87
CA GLY A 257 -4.10 2.15 10.49
C GLY A 257 -3.08 1.15 9.98
N ASN A 258 -3.54 0.24 9.11
CA ASN A 258 -2.67 -0.62 8.33
C ASN A 258 -3.28 -0.68 6.93
N ASP A 259 -3.14 0.42 6.23
CA ASP A 259 -4.00 0.82 5.15
C ASP A 259 -3.49 0.30 3.81
N VAL A 260 -4.38 0.29 2.82
CA VAL A 260 -4.05 -0.03 1.44
C VAL A 260 -4.49 1.12 0.56
N LEU A 261 -3.53 1.87 0.03
CA LEU A 261 -3.79 2.99 -0.86
C LEU A 261 -3.38 2.59 -2.28
N ARG A 262 -4.17 3.00 -3.28
CA ARG A 262 -3.91 2.78 -4.71
C ARG A 262 -4.19 4.05 -5.49
N GLY A 263 -3.19 4.63 -6.14
CA GLY A 263 -3.36 5.77 -7.04
C GLY A 263 -4.12 5.38 -8.32
N GLN A 264 -3.58 4.39 -9.02
CA GLN A 264 -3.99 3.87 -10.32
C GLN A 264 -3.46 4.65 -11.52
N SER A 265 -4.16 5.65 -12.06
CA SER A 265 -3.72 6.35 -13.26
C SER A 265 -3.66 7.85 -13.02
N GLY A 266 -2.51 8.46 -13.27
CA GLY A 266 -2.26 9.89 -13.06
C GLY A 266 -1.11 10.08 -12.09
N ASN A 267 -0.82 11.32 -11.73
CA ASN A 267 0.31 11.63 -10.86
C ASN A 267 -0.19 11.81 -9.42
N ASP A 268 -0.10 10.74 -8.64
CA ASP A 268 -0.75 10.64 -7.35
C ASP A 268 0.17 11.05 -6.19
N ALA A 269 -0.42 11.55 -5.11
CA ALA A 269 0.24 11.82 -3.84
C ALA A 269 -0.37 10.97 -2.73
N MET A 270 0.43 10.10 -2.11
CA MET A 270 -0.04 9.08 -1.18
C MET A 270 0.72 9.14 0.14
N TYR A 271 -0.01 9.16 1.25
CA TYR A 271 0.53 9.19 2.61
C TYR A 271 -0.03 8.02 3.43
N GLY A 272 0.80 7.07 3.84
CA GLY A 272 0.41 6.01 4.78
C GLY A 272 0.14 6.60 6.16
N ASN A 273 1.14 7.29 6.70
CA ASN A 273 1.19 7.89 8.03
C ASN A 273 1.44 6.86 9.14
N GLU A 274 0.50 6.60 10.05
CA GLU A 274 0.76 5.69 11.18
C GLU A 274 0.38 4.25 10.84
N GLY A 275 1.34 3.34 11.01
CA GLY A 275 1.10 1.90 11.02
C GLY A 275 1.58 1.25 9.73
N ARG A 276 1.38 -0.07 9.60
CA ARG A 276 1.99 -0.81 8.49
C ARG A 276 1.09 -0.78 7.26
N ASP A 277 1.50 0.02 6.31
CA ASP A 277 0.73 0.37 5.13
C ASP A 277 1.24 -0.30 3.87
N LYS A 278 0.37 -0.30 2.85
CA LYS A 278 0.71 -0.68 1.49
C LYS A 278 0.26 0.40 0.53
N LEU A 279 1.22 1.06 -0.12
CA LEU A 279 0.98 2.09 -1.13
C LEU A 279 1.36 1.54 -2.52
N ILE A 280 0.53 1.80 -3.51
CA ILE A 280 0.73 1.43 -4.90
C ILE A 280 0.39 2.65 -5.74
N GLY A 281 1.38 3.27 -6.39
CA GLY A 281 1.22 4.42 -7.28
C GLY A 281 0.38 4.05 -8.50
N GLY A 282 1.02 3.49 -9.52
CA GLY A 282 0.33 2.95 -10.69
C GLY A 282 0.98 3.43 -11.97
N ASP A 283 0.19 3.98 -12.89
CA ASP A 283 0.69 4.66 -14.08
C ASP A 283 0.80 6.16 -13.77
N GLY A 284 1.98 6.77 -13.91
CA GLY A 284 2.19 8.20 -13.72
C GLY A 284 3.37 8.51 -12.82
N ASP A 285 3.68 9.79 -12.64
CA ASP A 285 4.81 10.24 -11.80
C ASP A 285 4.31 10.46 -10.35
N ASP A 286 4.43 9.44 -9.52
CA ASP A 286 3.80 9.37 -8.20
C ASP A 286 4.71 9.83 -7.04
N ARG A 287 4.09 10.22 -5.93
CA ARG A 287 4.77 10.49 -4.65
C ARG A 287 4.17 9.66 -3.54
N LEU A 288 4.96 8.76 -2.97
CA LEU A 288 4.53 7.85 -1.91
C LEU A 288 5.35 8.08 -0.64
N TYR A 289 4.67 8.26 0.49
CA TYR A 289 5.26 8.40 1.82
C TYR A 289 4.69 7.32 2.74
N GLY A 290 5.53 6.43 3.25
CA GLY A 290 5.14 5.33 4.16
C GLY A 290 4.72 5.88 5.51
N GLY A 291 5.65 6.50 6.23
CA GLY A 291 5.42 7.13 7.52
C GLY A 291 6.06 6.33 8.65
N ASP A 292 5.28 6.00 9.68
CA ASP A 292 5.74 5.22 10.82
C ASP A 292 5.42 3.72 10.62
N ALA A 293 6.34 2.85 11.03
CA ALA A 293 6.28 1.38 10.95
C ALA A 293 6.77 0.82 9.61
N ALA A 294 6.58 -0.50 9.40
CA ALA A 294 7.32 -1.24 8.37
C ALA A 294 6.50 -1.44 7.09
N ASP A 295 6.59 -0.50 6.16
CA ASP A 295 5.70 -0.31 5.03
C ASP A 295 6.12 -1.03 3.75
N ARG A 296 5.21 -1.01 2.77
CA ARG A 296 5.49 -1.47 1.40
C ARG A 296 4.99 -0.47 0.37
N LEU A 297 5.92 0.10 -0.39
CA LEU A 297 5.64 1.10 -1.42
C LEU A 297 6.00 0.53 -2.79
N TYR A 298 5.15 0.75 -3.78
CA TYR A 298 5.34 0.36 -5.18
C TYR A 298 5.03 1.56 -6.07
N GLY A 299 6.03 2.11 -6.77
CA GLY A 299 5.83 3.18 -7.76
C GLY A 299 5.07 2.67 -8.99
N ASN A 300 5.67 1.66 -9.62
CA ASN A 300 5.25 0.98 -10.85
C ASN A 300 5.75 1.66 -12.12
N GLU A 301 4.92 2.33 -12.91
CA GLU A 301 5.33 2.90 -14.19
C GLU A 301 5.32 4.43 -14.11
N GLY A 302 6.47 5.06 -14.32
CA GLY A 302 6.58 6.52 -14.30
C GLY A 302 7.83 6.97 -13.58
N VAL A 303 7.99 8.27 -13.37
CA VAL A 303 9.12 8.81 -12.60
C VAL A 303 8.66 9.08 -11.18
N ASP A 304 8.89 8.11 -10.30
CA ASP A 304 8.32 8.06 -8.96
C ASP A 304 9.26 8.58 -7.87
N SER A 305 8.68 9.05 -6.78
CA SER A 305 9.40 9.41 -5.55
C SER A 305 8.80 8.67 -4.36
N LEU A 306 9.55 7.75 -3.77
CA LEU A 306 9.15 6.92 -2.63
C LEU A 306 9.97 7.26 -1.38
N SER A 307 9.32 7.43 -0.24
CA SER A 307 9.95 7.60 1.09
C SER A 307 9.38 6.58 2.07
N GLY A 308 10.23 5.74 2.68
CA GLY A 308 9.84 4.82 3.76
C GLY A 308 9.58 5.55 5.08
N ASP A 309 10.40 6.57 5.36
CA ASP A 309 10.42 7.36 6.59
C ASP A 309 10.96 6.59 7.81
N ALA A 310 10.12 6.08 8.70
CA ALA A 310 10.57 5.43 9.93
C ALA A 310 10.04 3.99 10.03
N GLY A 311 10.90 2.99 9.86
CA GLY A 311 10.38 1.67 9.58
C GLY A 311 11.40 0.57 9.45
N ASN A 312 11.02 -0.49 8.75
CA ASN A 312 11.94 -1.40 8.08
C ASN A 312 11.22 -1.71 6.78
N ASP A 313 11.39 -0.80 5.84
CA ASP A 313 10.48 -0.59 4.74
C ASP A 313 10.92 -1.37 3.51
N ARG A 314 9.98 -1.54 2.58
CA ARG A 314 10.27 -2.12 1.28
C ARG A 314 9.74 -1.21 0.20
N LEU A 315 10.67 -0.63 -0.56
CA LEU A 315 10.38 0.30 -1.64
C LEU A 315 10.76 -0.36 -2.97
N PHE A 316 9.86 -0.28 -3.94
CA PHE A 316 10.06 -0.80 -5.29
C PHE A 316 9.67 0.29 -6.30
N GLY A 317 10.63 0.83 -7.05
CA GLY A 317 10.38 1.77 -8.15
C GLY A 317 9.67 1.08 -9.33
N ASN A 318 10.28 -0.01 -9.79
CA ASN A 318 9.93 -0.87 -10.92
C ASN A 318 10.31 -0.29 -12.29
N GLY A 319 9.61 0.70 -12.83
CA GLY A 319 9.82 1.15 -14.20
C GLY A 319 9.82 2.65 -14.31
N GLY A 320 10.93 3.22 -14.79
CA GLY A 320 11.15 4.65 -14.92
C GLY A 320 12.34 5.09 -14.09
N ASP A 321 12.64 6.40 -14.11
CA ASP A 321 13.84 6.95 -13.47
C ASP A 321 13.49 7.41 -12.04
N ASP A 322 13.54 6.50 -11.07
CA ASP A 322 12.91 6.68 -9.76
C ASP A 322 13.83 7.26 -8.68
N LYS A 323 13.21 7.81 -7.62
CA LYS A 323 13.91 8.27 -6.40
C LYS A 323 13.37 7.56 -5.17
N LEU A 324 14.21 6.78 -4.50
CA LEU A 324 13.83 6.01 -3.31
C LEU A 324 14.65 6.46 -2.09
N TYR A 325 13.95 6.71 -0.98
CA TYR A 325 14.55 7.05 0.32
C TYR A 325 14.06 6.05 1.38
N GLY A 326 14.95 5.28 2.00
CA GLY A 326 14.61 4.35 3.08
C GLY A 326 14.19 5.10 4.34
N GLY A 327 15.12 5.88 4.88
CA GLY A 327 14.88 6.74 6.04
C GLY A 327 15.59 6.21 7.26
N SER A 328 14.85 5.78 8.28
CA SER A 328 15.42 5.12 9.46
C SER A 328 14.84 3.73 9.59
N GLY A 329 15.69 2.72 9.77
CA GLY A 329 15.24 1.35 9.66
C GLY A 329 16.25 0.49 8.94
N ASN A 330 16.09 -0.84 8.97
CA ASN A 330 16.81 -1.69 8.02
C ASN A 330 15.89 -1.87 6.81
N ASP A 331 16.08 -1.03 5.81
CA ASP A 331 15.21 -0.89 4.66
C ASP A 331 15.71 -1.72 3.48
N ARG A 332 14.77 -2.07 2.59
CA ARG A 332 15.09 -2.67 1.29
C ARG A 332 14.53 -1.81 0.17
N LEU A 333 15.43 -1.30 -0.67
CA LEU A 333 15.11 -0.49 -1.83
C LEU A 333 15.48 -1.27 -3.11
N VAL A 334 14.59 -1.23 -4.10
CA VAL A 334 14.83 -1.79 -5.43
C VAL A 334 14.39 -0.75 -6.46
N GLY A 335 15.33 -0.26 -7.28
CA GLY A 335 15.09 0.69 -8.36
C GLY A 335 14.22 0.07 -9.44
N GLY A 336 14.78 -0.85 -10.22
CA GLY A 336 14.05 -1.59 -11.25
C GLY A 336 14.68 -1.40 -12.63
N ASN A 337 13.92 -0.87 -13.59
CA ASN A 337 14.47 -0.45 -14.87
C ASN A 337 14.41 1.07 -14.94
N GLY A 338 15.47 1.71 -15.41
CA GLY A 338 15.52 3.16 -15.60
C GLY A 338 16.86 3.70 -15.16
N ILE A 339 16.94 4.97 -14.79
CA ILE A 339 18.10 5.51 -14.08
C ILE A 339 17.63 5.95 -12.70
N ASP A 340 17.94 5.14 -11.70
CA ASP A 340 17.39 5.26 -10.36
C ASP A 340 18.37 5.93 -9.38
N GLU A 341 17.82 6.68 -8.43
CA GLU A 341 18.55 7.20 -7.27
C GLU A 341 18.01 6.59 -5.97
N LEU A 342 18.83 5.79 -5.28
CA LEU A 342 18.48 5.12 -4.03
C LEU A 342 19.32 5.64 -2.87
N TYR A 343 18.67 5.96 -1.75
CA TYR A 343 19.29 6.43 -0.51
C TYR A 343 18.79 5.58 0.67
N GLY A 344 19.67 4.82 1.32
CA GLY A 344 19.33 3.95 2.47
C GLY A 344 18.91 4.77 3.67
N GLY A 345 19.84 5.56 4.22
CA GLY A 345 19.56 6.49 5.31
C GLY A 345 20.30 6.09 6.58
N TYR A 346 19.56 5.69 7.62
CA TYR A 346 20.12 5.24 8.88
C TYR A 346 19.85 3.76 9.11
N ASP A 347 20.80 3.10 9.79
CA ASP A 347 20.80 1.67 10.10
C ASP A 347 21.21 0.83 8.88
N ASN A 348 21.02 -0.49 8.87
CA ASN A 348 21.68 -1.34 7.86
C ASN A 348 20.73 -1.65 6.71
N ASP A 349 20.99 -1.07 5.56
CA ASP A 349 20.09 -1.08 4.41
C ASP A 349 20.54 -2.05 3.32
N THR A 350 19.61 -2.39 2.43
CA THR A 350 19.90 -3.15 1.21
C THR A 350 19.30 -2.45 0.00
N LEU A 351 20.16 -2.00 -0.92
CA LEU A 351 19.81 -1.26 -2.12
C LEU A 351 20.17 -2.09 -3.36
N GLU A 352 19.28 -2.12 -4.35
CA GLU A 352 19.46 -2.80 -5.63
C GLU A 352 19.02 -1.84 -6.75
N GLY A 353 19.95 -1.40 -7.61
CA GLY A 353 19.68 -0.48 -8.72
C GLY A 353 18.82 -1.15 -9.77
N GLY A 354 19.39 -2.12 -10.49
CA GLY A 354 18.68 -2.94 -11.46
C GLY A 354 19.22 -2.78 -12.88
N GLU A 355 18.35 -2.50 -13.84
CA GLU A 355 18.78 -2.12 -15.20
C GLU A 355 18.88 -0.60 -15.27
N GLY A 356 20.07 -0.05 -15.51
CA GLY A 356 20.23 1.40 -15.44
C GLY A 356 21.66 1.86 -15.26
N ASP A 357 21.91 3.16 -15.44
CA ASP A 357 23.13 3.78 -14.94
C ASP A 357 22.77 4.41 -13.57
N ASP A 358 22.72 3.61 -12.52
CA ASP A 358 22.06 3.95 -11.25
C ASP A 358 22.99 4.65 -10.25
N LYS A 359 22.40 5.31 -9.26
CA LYS A 359 23.12 5.93 -8.15
C LYS A 359 22.59 5.45 -6.81
N LEU A 360 23.44 4.77 -6.05
CA LEU A 360 23.11 4.21 -4.73
C LEU A 360 23.96 4.86 -3.64
N ALA A 361 23.34 5.19 -2.50
CA ALA A 361 24.03 5.64 -1.30
C ALA A 361 23.50 4.92 -0.05
N GLY A 362 24.36 4.21 0.68
CA GLY A 362 24.01 3.53 1.94
C GLY A 362 23.74 4.51 3.08
N SER A 363 24.63 5.52 3.20
CA SER A 363 24.60 6.55 4.23
C SER A 363 25.15 6.12 5.58
N TYR A 364 24.33 5.82 6.59
CA TYR A 364 24.84 5.44 7.91
C TYR A 364 24.44 4.02 8.21
N GLY A 365 25.39 3.09 8.30
CA GLY A 365 24.95 1.71 8.43
C GLY A 365 26.03 0.68 8.32
N LYS A 366 25.62 -0.50 7.88
CA LYS A 366 26.47 -1.56 7.34
C LYS A 366 25.70 -2.08 6.15
N ASP A 367 25.85 -1.38 5.05
CA ASP A 367 24.90 -1.41 3.97
C ASP A 367 25.31 -2.42 2.90
N LYS A 368 24.33 -2.83 2.10
CA LYS A 368 24.55 -3.69 0.94
C LYS A 368 24.01 -3.02 -0.30
N LEU A 369 24.89 -2.69 -1.23
CA LEU A 369 24.54 -2.01 -2.47
C LEU A 369 24.87 -2.92 -3.65
N TYR A 370 23.90 -3.11 -4.53
CA TYR A 370 24.03 -3.85 -5.79
C TYR A 370 23.68 -2.89 -6.93
N GLY A 371 24.64 -2.59 -7.80
CA GLY A 371 24.45 -1.73 -8.99
C GLY A 371 23.51 -2.40 -9.98
N GLY A 372 23.99 -3.49 -10.59
CA GLY A 372 23.19 -4.31 -11.49
C GLY A 372 23.77 -4.31 -12.90
N GLU A 373 22.94 -3.99 -13.89
CA GLU A 373 23.36 -3.86 -15.28
C GLU A 373 23.40 -2.39 -15.68
N GLY A 374 24.56 -1.91 -16.14
CA GLY A 374 24.78 -0.54 -16.60
C GLY A 374 25.96 0.07 -15.86
N ASN A 375 26.20 1.38 -15.97
CA ASN A 375 27.37 2.00 -15.38
C ASN A 375 26.96 2.73 -14.09
N ASP A 376 27.16 2.05 -12.97
CA ASP A 376 26.57 2.47 -11.70
C ASP A 376 27.54 3.30 -10.85
N THR A 377 26.99 4.11 -9.95
CA THR A 377 27.75 4.82 -8.92
C THR A 377 27.25 4.47 -7.53
N LEU A 378 28.10 3.83 -6.72
CA LEU A 378 27.78 3.34 -5.38
C LEU A 378 28.62 4.08 -4.33
N TYR A 379 27.96 4.52 -3.27
CA TYR A 379 28.57 5.15 -2.09
C TYR A 379 28.16 4.37 -0.82
N GLY A 380 29.12 3.77 -0.10
CA GLY A 380 28.89 3.19 1.23
C GLY A 380 28.62 4.28 2.27
N GLU A 381 29.51 5.28 2.29
CA GLU A 381 29.53 6.42 3.22
C GLU A 381 30.02 6.05 4.63
N ASP A 382 29.19 6.03 5.68
CA ASP A 382 29.61 5.70 7.05
C ASP A 382 29.18 4.27 7.38
N GLY A 383 30.11 3.34 7.55
CA GLY A 383 29.71 1.98 7.85
C GLY A 383 30.79 0.93 7.84
N ALA A 384 30.45 -0.25 7.34
CA ALA A 384 31.37 -1.32 7.00
C ALA A 384 30.58 -2.12 5.97
N ASP A 385 30.67 -1.63 4.74
CA ASP A 385 29.65 -1.78 3.72
C ASP A 385 30.07 -2.84 2.70
N GLN A 386 29.10 -3.31 1.92
CA GLN A 386 29.32 -4.24 0.83
C GLN A 386 28.76 -3.64 -0.46
N LEU A 387 29.65 -3.31 -1.38
CA LEU A 387 29.31 -2.68 -2.65
C LEU A 387 29.64 -3.65 -3.79
N PHE A 388 28.67 -3.91 -4.65
CA PHE A 388 28.80 -4.78 -5.83
C PHE A 388 28.36 -3.99 -7.07
N GLY A 389 29.28 -3.67 -7.99
CA GLY A 389 28.96 -3.00 -9.26
C GLY A 389 28.20 -3.93 -10.21
N GLU A 390 28.65 -5.19 -10.27
CA GLU A 390 28.11 -6.27 -11.10
C GLU A 390 28.47 -6.19 -12.59
N ALA A 391 27.69 -5.53 -13.44
CA ALA A 391 27.93 -5.53 -14.88
C ALA A 391 27.89 -4.12 -15.45
N GLY A 392 29.04 -3.58 -15.85
CA GLY A 392 29.08 -2.15 -16.06
C GLY A 392 30.44 -1.59 -16.39
N ILE A 393 30.57 -0.30 -16.10
CA ILE A 393 31.84 0.40 -15.85
C ILE A 393 31.51 1.21 -14.61
N ASP A 394 31.79 0.63 -13.45
CA ASP A 394 31.18 1.07 -12.21
C ASP A 394 32.13 1.93 -11.39
N LEU A 395 31.55 2.77 -10.55
CA LEU A 395 32.27 3.66 -9.65
C LEU A 395 31.84 3.41 -8.20
N LEU A 396 32.73 2.82 -7.41
CA LEU A 396 32.46 2.39 -6.04
C LEU A 396 33.32 3.19 -5.05
N TYR A 397 32.67 3.77 -4.04
CA TYR A 397 33.31 4.45 -2.92
C TYR A 397 32.88 3.81 -1.60
N GLY A 398 33.81 3.21 -0.85
CA GLY A 398 33.56 2.61 0.47
C GLY A 398 33.19 3.69 1.48
N GLY A 399 34.15 4.55 1.81
CA GLY A 399 33.92 5.71 2.68
C GLY A 399 34.66 5.54 4.00
N TYR A 400 33.94 5.55 5.12
CA TYR A 400 34.48 5.24 6.44
C TYR A 400 34.01 3.86 6.85
N GLY A 401 34.95 2.97 7.19
CA GLY A 401 34.57 1.60 7.54
C GLY A 401 35.58 0.62 7.02
N ASP A 402 35.48 -0.62 7.49
CA ASP A 402 36.20 -1.72 6.84
C ASP A 402 35.27 -2.27 5.75
N ASP A 403 35.44 -1.82 4.51
CA ASP A 403 34.49 -2.03 3.43
C ASP A 403 34.88 -3.18 2.49
N VAL A 404 33.89 -3.74 1.79
CA VAL A 404 34.09 -4.74 0.73
C VAL A 404 33.52 -4.21 -0.58
N LEU A 405 34.38 -4.02 -1.57
CA LEU A 405 34.02 -3.51 -2.90
C LEU A 405 34.34 -4.57 -3.96
N GLU A 406 33.36 -4.92 -4.79
CA GLU A 406 33.50 -5.80 -5.96
C GLU A 406 33.00 -5.07 -7.21
N GLY A 407 33.89 -4.77 -8.17
CA GLY A 407 33.55 -4.09 -9.42
C GLY A 407 32.68 -4.98 -10.30
N GLY A 408 33.19 -6.15 -10.67
CA GLY A 408 32.44 -7.17 -11.39
C GLY A 408 32.93 -7.32 -12.82
N LYS A 409 32.08 -7.04 -13.81
CA LYS A 409 32.49 -6.97 -15.22
C LYS A 409 32.52 -5.51 -15.61
N GLY A 410 33.59 -5.05 -16.23
CA GLY A 410 33.73 -3.63 -16.50
C GLY A 410 35.16 -3.19 -16.39
N ALA A 411 35.45 -1.95 -16.78
CA ALA A 411 36.69 -1.32 -16.39
C ALA A 411 36.37 -0.39 -15.22
N ASP A 412 36.39 -0.93 -14.01
CA ASP A 412 35.74 -0.34 -12.85
C ASP A 412 36.69 0.56 -12.05
N GLU A 413 36.15 1.53 -11.31
CA GLU A 413 36.90 2.40 -10.40
C GLU A 413 36.45 2.16 -8.96
N LEU A 414 37.32 1.60 -8.13
CA LEU A 414 37.06 1.27 -6.73
C LEU A 414 37.93 2.11 -5.80
N ARG A 415 37.31 2.72 -4.78
CA ARG A 415 38.00 3.48 -3.74
C ARG A 415 37.54 3.06 -2.35
N GLY A 416 38.45 2.52 -1.54
CA GLY A 416 38.15 2.16 -0.14
C GLY A 416 38.01 3.37 0.78
N ASP A 417 38.80 4.41 0.53
CA ASP A 417 38.89 5.64 1.33
C ASP A 417 39.46 5.45 2.75
N HIS A 418 38.66 5.16 3.78
CA HIS A 418 39.11 5.08 5.17
C HIS A 418 38.72 3.77 5.84
N GLY A 419 39.72 2.96 6.22
CA GLY A 419 39.54 1.73 6.99
C GLY A 419 40.36 0.60 6.36
N ASP A 420 40.21 -0.60 6.89
CA ASP A 420 40.92 -1.77 6.35
C ASP A 420 40.03 -2.45 5.28
N ASP A 421 40.19 -2.05 4.02
CA ASP A 421 39.25 -2.39 2.95
C ASP A 421 39.65 -3.62 2.13
N LEU A 422 38.66 -4.31 1.55
CA LEU A 422 38.82 -5.37 0.55
C LEU A 422 38.26 -4.90 -0.80
N LEU A 423 39.14 -4.71 -1.78
CA LEU A 423 38.77 -4.29 -3.14
C LEU A 423 39.06 -5.42 -4.13
N SER A 424 38.06 -5.77 -4.94
CA SER A 424 38.16 -6.73 -6.04
C SER A 424 37.64 -6.09 -7.34
N GLY A 425 38.52 -5.84 -8.32
CA GLY A 425 38.13 -5.26 -9.62
C GLY A 425 37.24 -6.22 -10.42
N GLY A 426 37.71 -7.45 -10.60
CA GLY A 426 36.94 -8.50 -11.25
C GLY A 426 37.44 -8.74 -12.67
N ALA A 427 36.69 -8.32 -13.68
CA ALA A 427 37.03 -8.55 -15.08
C ALA A 427 36.96 -7.26 -15.91
N GLY A 428 38.11 -6.83 -16.39
CA GLY A 428 38.38 -5.69 -17.25
C GLY A 428 39.61 -4.97 -16.74
N ASP A 429 39.89 -3.77 -17.27
CA ASP A 429 41.09 -3.03 -16.88
C ASP A 429 40.71 -2.06 -15.75
N ASP A 430 40.92 -2.47 -14.50
CA ASP A 430 40.34 -1.80 -13.33
C ASP A 430 41.28 -0.80 -12.66
N TYR A 431 40.72 0.19 -11.94
CA TYR A 431 41.44 1.11 -11.06
C TYR A 431 41.03 0.91 -9.61
N LEU A 432 41.99 0.55 -8.73
CA LEU A 432 41.76 0.33 -7.31
C LEU A 432 42.64 1.27 -6.46
N ASP A 433 42.01 2.09 -5.61
CA ASP A 433 42.69 2.91 -4.59
C ASP A 433 42.21 2.53 -3.19
N GLY A 434 43.06 1.86 -2.41
CA GLY A 434 42.75 1.42 -1.04
C GLY A 434 42.67 2.56 -0.01
N GLY A 435 43.18 3.76 -0.31
CA GLY A 435 43.04 4.88 0.63
C GLY A 435 43.90 4.74 1.90
N ALA A 436 43.30 4.75 3.08
CA ALA A 436 44.00 4.74 4.36
C ALA A 436 43.55 3.58 5.23
N GLY A 437 44.49 2.75 5.68
CA GLY A 437 44.27 1.52 6.43
C GLY A 437 45.05 0.38 5.78
N ASP A 438 44.97 -0.81 6.36
CA ASP A 438 45.68 -2.00 5.87
C ASP A 438 44.79 -2.75 4.86
N ASN A 439 44.91 -2.40 3.58
CA ASN A 439 43.96 -2.84 2.55
C ASN A 439 44.36 -4.15 1.86
N THR A 440 43.38 -4.84 1.29
CA THR A 440 43.56 -5.99 0.39
C THR A 440 43.04 -5.64 -1.00
N LEU A 441 43.91 -5.63 -2.01
CA LEU A 441 43.57 -5.28 -3.39
C LEU A 441 43.76 -6.49 -4.30
N ILE A 442 42.72 -6.83 -5.06
CA ILE A 442 42.68 -7.90 -6.06
C ILE A 442 42.23 -7.25 -7.37
N GLY A 443 43.14 -7.05 -8.33
CA GLY A 443 42.77 -6.49 -9.65
C GLY A 443 41.81 -7.43 -10.39
N GLY A 444 42.33 -8.58 -10.83
CA GLY A 444 41.52 -9.65 -11.40
C GLY A 444 41.96 -9.99 -12.82
N MET A 445 41.01 -10.11 -13.74
CA MET A 445 41.30 -10.34 -15.15
C MET A 445 41.40 -9.01 -15.89
N GLY A 446 42.55 -8.70 -16.47
CA GLY A 446 42.75 -7.49 -17.25
C GLY A 446 44.01 -6.78 -16.79
N ASP A 447 44.29 -5.62 -17.37
CA ASP A 447 45.49 -4.84 -17.05
C ASP A 447 45.13 -3.78 -16.00
N ASP A 448 45.35 -4.09 -14.71
CA ASP A 448 44.81 -3.30 -13.60
C ASP A 448 45.79 -2.25 -13.06
N GLU A 449 45.29 -1.12 -12.54
CA GLU A 449 46.05 -0.13 -11.77
C GLU A 449 45.64 -0.15 -10.29
N MET A 450 46.58 -0.47 -9.40
CA MET A 450 46.34 -0.62 -7.97
C MET A 450 47.23 0.31 -7.13
N ARG A 451 46.64 0.87 -6.07
CA ARG A 451 47.31 1.78 -5.15
C ARG A 451 46.83 1.56 -3.71
N GLY A 452 47.71 1.04 -2.86
CA GLY A 452 47.38 0.79 -1.43
C GLY A 452 47.35 2.06 -0.56
N ASN A 453 48.24 3.02 -0.86
CA ASN A 453 48.38 4.30 -0.16
C ASN A 453 48.97 4.25 1.27
N ILE A 454 48.17 4.44 2.31
CA ILE A 454 48.66 4.60 3.69
C ILE A 454 48.25 3.35 4.45
N GLY A 455 49.22 2.52 4.83
CA GLY A 455 48.98 1.33 5.63
C GLY A 455 49.95 0.23 5.25
N ALA A 456 49.69 -0.97 5.72
CA ALA A 456 50.37 -2.18 5.31
C ALA A 456 49.47 -2.96 4.33
N ASP A 457 49.58 -2.64 3.04
CA ASP A 457 48.65 -3.12 2.03
C ASP A 457 49.05 -4.48 1.43
N SER A 458 48.07 -5.30 1.05
CA SER A 458 48.27 -6.59 0.40
C SER A 458 47.71 -6.58 -1.02
N PHE A 459 48.58 -6.80 -2.01
CA PHE A 459 48.21 -6.92 -3.42
C PHE A 459 48.22 -8.40 -3.82
N LEU A 460 47.06 -8.94 -4.15
CA LEU A 460 46.84 -10.38 -4.36
C LEU A 460 46.75 -10.71 -5.85
N PHE A 461 47.52 -11.71 -6.29
CA PHE A 461 47.54 -12.18 -7.67
C PHE A 461 47.16 -13.65 -7.74
N ALA A 462 45.98 -13.94 -8.27
CA ALA A 462 45.44 -15.28 -8.41
C ALA A 462 45.83 -15.92 -9.74
N LYS A 463 45.99 -17.25 -9.76
CA LYS A 463 46.39 -17.94 -10.99
C LYS A 463 45.32 -17.93 -12.08
N SER A 464 44.06 -17.77 -11.72
CA SER A 464 42.93 -17.82 -12.68
C SER A 464 42.55 -16.47 -13.28
N ALA A 465 43.09 -15.38 -12.76
CA ALA A 465 42.73 -14.01 -13.13
C ALA A 465 44.02 -13.18 -13.20
N PHE A 466 44.49 -12.89 -14.41
CA PHE A 466 45.77 -12.21 -14.64
C PHE A 466 45.72 -11.32 -15.88
N GLY A 467 46.44 -10.20 -15.83
CA GLY A 467 46.92 -9.41 -16.96
C GLY A 467 48.29 -8.76 -16.68
N ASP A 468 48.55 -7.60 -17.30
CA ASP A 468 49.77 -6.82 -17.12
C ASP A 468 49.51 -5.64 -16.16
N ASP A 469 49.58 -5.93 -14.86
CA ASP A 469 49.15 -5.04 -13.77
C ASP A 469 50.20 -3.96 -13.41
N HIS A 470 49.70 -2.85 -12.88
CA HIS A 470 50.46 -1.74 -12.37
C HIS A 470 50.16 -1.46 -10.89
N VAL A 471 51.18 -1.56 -10.03
CA VAL A 471 51.07 -1.19 -8.63
C VAL A 471 51.85 0.11 -8.38
N GLU A 472 51.13 1.16 -8.01
CA GLU A 472 51.69 2.45 -7.66
C GLU A 472 52.06 2.54 -6.18
N ARG A 473 53.16 3.26 -5.90
CA ARG A 473 53.58 3.67 -4.54
C ARG A 473 53.87 2.54 -3.54
N PHE A 474 54.10 1.31 -3.99
CA PHE A 474 54.47 0.18 -3.13
C PHE A 474 55.65 0.50 -2.18
N ASN A 475 55.46 0.24 -0.89
CA ASN A 475 56.46 0.42 0.16
C ASN A 475 56.50 -0.74 1.18
N GLY A 476 57.33 -1.75 0.91
CA GLY A 476 57.52 -2.87 1.84
C GLY A 476 58.06 -2.50 3.23
N ALA A 477 58.58 -1.26 3.42
CA ALA A 477 58.98 -0.77 4.74
C ALA A 477 57.80 -0.36 5.63
N ASP A 478 56.66 0.02 5.02
CA ASP A 478 55.43 0.38 5.74
C ASP A 478 54.57 -0.87 6.02
N GLY A 479 54.81 -1.95 5.27
CA GLY A 479 54.26 -3.26 5.55
C GLY A 479 53.77 -3.99 4.29
N ASP A 480 53.74 -3.29 3.15
CA ASP A 480 53.14 -3.77 1.92
C ASP A 480 53.67 -5.15 1.47
N ARG A 481 52.76 -5.94 0.90
CA ARG A 481 53.02 -7.30 0.44
C ARG A 481 52.46 -7.54 -0.94
N ILE A 482 53.26 -8.23 -1.76
CA ILE A 482 52.76 -8.90 -2.96
C ILE A 482 52.47 -10.34 -2.55
N VAL A 483 51.21 -10.76 -2.66
CA VAL A 483 50.75 -12.09 -2.28
C VAL A 483 50.38 -12.87 -3.53
N LEU A 484 51.01 -14.03 -3.73
CA LEU A 484 50.83 -14.87 -4.90
C LEU A 484 50.11 -16.16 -4.52
N ASP A 485 49.16 -16.58 -5.36
CA ASP A 485 48.49 -17.87 -5.23
C ASP A 485 49.47 -19.05 -5.42
N ALA A 486 49.12 -20.20 -4.86
CA ALA A 486 49.92 -21.41 -4.91
C ALA A 486 50.15 -21.88 -6.36
N GLY A 487 51.41 -22.20 -6.66
CA GLY A 487 51.81 -22.65 -8.00
C GLY A 487 52.10 -21.51 -8.98
N ILE A 488 52.23 -20.27 -8.50
CA ILE A 488 52.85 -19.16 -9.21
C ILE A 488 54.33 -19.07 -8.82
N GLU A 489 55.23 -19.10 -9.80
CA GLU A 489 56.62 -18.68 -9.67
C GLU A 489 56.79 -17.26 -10.21
N TYR A 490 57.81 -16.53 -9.73
CA TYR A 490 58.10 -15.17 -10.19
C TYR A 490 59.58 -14.98 -10.53
N SER A 491 59.84 -14.03 -11.43
CA SER A 491 61.18 -13.50 -11.67
C SER A 491 61.19 -11.97 -11.63
N ILE A 492 62.24 -11.39 -11.06
CA ILE A 492 62.35 -9.93 -10.88
C ILE A 492 63.25 -9.36 -11.97
N GLY A 493 62.70 -8.44 -12.75
CA GLY A 493 63.41 -7.59 -13.71
C GLY A 493 63.37 -6.12 -13.33
N VAL A 494 64.23 -5.31 -13.94
CA VAL A 494 64.17 -3.85 -13.85
C VAL A 494 64.10 -3.30 -15.26
N ASN A 495 63.01 -2.59 -15.57
CA ASN A 495 62.86 -1.87 -16.82
C ASN A 495 63.40 -0.44 -16.64
N THR A 496 64.47 -0.11 -17.36
CA THR A 496 65.08 1.24 -17.33
C THR A 496 64.76 2.05 -18.59
N ALA A 497 63.84 1.59 -19.45
CA ALA A 497 63.56 2.23 -20.74
C ALA A 497 62.76 3.54 -20.62
N THR A 498 62.00 3.73 -19.54
CA THR A 498 61.08 4.86 -19.32
C THR A 498 61.67 6.01 -18.49
N GLY A 499 62.97 5.97 -18.16
CA GLY A 499 63.68 7.02 -17.42
C GLY A 499 63.66 6.85 -15.90
N THR A 500 62.52 6.49 -15.31
CA THR A 500 62.41 6.01 -13.93
C THR A 500 62.51 4.48 -13.94
N PRO A 501 63.43 3.84 -13.19
CA PRO A 501 63.47 2.39 -13.10
C PRO A 501 62.14 1.86 -12.56
N VAL A 502 61.52 0.93 -13.29
CA VAL A 502 60.32 0.20 -12.87
C VAL A 502 60.72 -1.23 -12.55
N THR A 503 60.38 -1.70 -11.36
CA THR A 503 60.54 -3.12 -11.02
C THR A 503 59.43 -3.89 -11.71
N VAL A 504 59.77 -4.98 -12.42
CA VAL A 504 58.78 -5.80 -13.12
C VAL A 504 58.90 -7.23 -12.61
N LEU A 505 57.81 -7.75 -12.05
CA LEU A 505 57.65 -9.16 -11.72
C LEU A 505 57.05 -9.85 -12.95
N THR A 506 57.73 -10.86 -13.48
CA THR A 506 57.12 -11.77 -14.47
C THR A 506 56.63 -12.99 -13.72
N LEU A 507 55.31 -13.22 -13.74
CA LEU A 507 54.65 -14.33 -13.06
C LEU A 507 54.48 -15.50 -14.04
N SER A 508 54.70 -16.73 -13.58
CA SER A 508 54.62 -17.93 -14.42
C SER A 508 54.05 -19.11 -13.65
N ASP A 509 53.33 -19.99 -14.34
CA ASP A 509 52.84 -21.23 -13.76
C ASP A 509 54.00 -22.17 -13.44
N GLU A 510 54.14 -22.58 -12.17
CA GLU A 510 55.23 -23.44 -11.66
C GLU A 510 55.35 -24.77 -12.44
N LYS A 511 54.22 -25.32 -12.91
CA LYS A 511 54.19 -26.65 -13.53
C LYS A 511 54.54 -26.63 -15.02
N SER A 512 54.03 -25.66 -15.76
CA SER A 512 54.15 -25.56 -17.21
C SER A 512 55.22 -24.57 -17.67
N GLY A 513 55.61 -23.62 -16.80
CA GLY A 513 56.48 -22.49 -17.13
C GLY A 513 55.82 -21.48 -18.07
N ALA A 514 54.50 -21.56 -18.28
CA ALA A 514 53.78 -20.57 -19.06
C ALA A 514 53.75 -19.24 -18.30
N VAL A 515 54.05 -18.15 -18.98
CA VAL A 515 53.88 -16.80 -18.43
C VAL A 515 52.39 -16.55 -18.23
N LEU A 516 52.04 -16.11 -17.03
CA LEU A 516 50.67 -15.74 -16.67
C LEU A 516 50.45 -14.26 -17.00
N GLY A 517 51.29 -13.39 -16.45
CA GLY A 517 51.22 -11.93 -16.65
C GLY A 517 52.44 -11.23 -16.05
N THR A 518 52.36 -9.91 -15.94
CA THR A 518 53.40 -9.11 -15.29
C THR A 518 52.83 -8.16 -14.25
N VAL A 519 53.62 -7.84 -13.22
CA VAL A 519 53.29 -6.80 -12.23
C VAL A 519 54.39 -5.76 -12.25
N SER A 520 54.04 -4.52 -12.57
CA SER A 520 54.97 -3.42 -12.65
C SER A 520 54.82 -2.49 -11.45
N LEU A 521 55.93 -2.18 -10.78
CA LEU A 521 55.95 -1.40 -9.53
C LEU A 521 56.71 -0.08 -9.73
N THR A 522 56.05 1.05 -9.49
CA THR A 522 56.71 2.38 -9.52
C THR A 522 57.13 2.84 -8.12
N ASN A 523 58.32 3.47 -8.04
CA ASN A 523 58.87 4.02 -6.79
C ASN A 523 59.03 3.01 -5.63
N SER A 524 59.24 1.73 -5.96
CA SER A 524 59.17 0.61 -5.01
C SER A 524 60.38 0.49 -4.07
N LEU A 525 60.13 0.35 -2.76
CA LEU A 525 61.04 -0.34 -1.83
C LEU A 525 60.61 -1.82 -1.75
N LEU A 526 61.08 -2.62 -2.71
CA LEU A 526 60.78 -4.06 -2.77
C LEU A 526 61.99 -4.90 -2.36
N ASP A 527 61.85 -5.68 -1.28
CA ASP A 527 62.68 -6.84 -0.95
C ASP A 527 61.95 -8.12 -1.37
N THR A 528 62.71 -9.17 -1.69
CA THR A 528 62.17 -10.53 -1.85
C THR A 528 61.36 -11.02 -0.65
N ALA A 529 61.61 -10.50 0.55
CA ALA A 529 60.82 -10.82 1.74
C ALA A 529 59.40 -10.21 1.73
N ASP A 530 59.15 -9.23 0.86
CA ASP A 530 57.84 -8.58 0.70
C ASP A 530 56.94 -9.35 -0.28
N ILE A 531 57.47 -10.38 -0.94
CA ILE A 531 56.71 -11.28 -1.82
C ILE A 531 56.44 -12.57 -1.05
N VAL A 532 55.16 -12.91 -0.90
CA VAL A 532 54.69 -14.07 -0.15
C VAL A 532 53.88 -14.98 -1.06
N VAL A 533 54.05 -16.29 -0.92
CA VAL A 533 53.15 -17.29 -1.52
C VAL A 533 52.28 -17.84 -0.40
N ASP A 534 50.97 -17.59 -0.45
CA ASP A 534 50.02 -18.03 0.59
C ASP A 534 48.73 -18.56 -0.05
N GLU A 535 48.47 -19.86 0.13
CA GLU A 535 47.30 -20.56 -0.41
C GLU A 535 46.02 -20.19 0.35
N LEU A 536 46.12 -19.70 1.59
CA LEU A 536 44.95 -19.34 2.41
C LEU A 536 44.44 -17.92 2.14
N ALA A 537 45.23 -17.08 1.48
CA ALA A 537 44.86 -15.70 1.18
C ALA A 537 43.75 -15.57 0.11
N PHE A 538 43.44 -16.66 -0.60
CA PHE A 538 42.48 -16.71 -1.71
C PHE A 538 41.26 -17.61 -1.40
N LEU A 539 41.08 -18.02 -0.13
CA LEU A 539 39.95 -18.84 0.38
C LEU A 539 39.04 -17.99 1.27
#